data_AF-A0A1J7IJM9-F1
#
_entry.id   AF-A0A1J7IJM9-F1
#
_cell.length_a   1.000
_cell.length_b   1.000
_cell.length_c   1.000
_cell.angle_alpha   90.00
_cell.angle_beta   90.00
_cell.angle_gamma   90.00
#
_symmetry.space_group_name_H-M   'P 1'
#
loop_
_entity.id
_entity.type
_entity.pdbx_description
1 polymer ?
#
loop_
_entity_poly.entity_id
_entity_poly.type
_entity_poly.pdbx_seq_one_letter_code
_entity_poly.pdbx_strand_id
1 'polypeptide(L)'
;MERFRFDTVISLFITVHPHEISIVIHSFFTFFFILSSYFVVLPLRDDGAISLGLSNLPSLFLASLFLTLIAAPLSSLLFSLHSLSKNKALFTIHRFFGVSLILFYILWHASSSGYSTPKLTQEGKAGDQVSLASSLSWDNHGWFYISVRIGLFLWHASKDILVILVFAFAKVALLNLITISSTWARIIAVMDSESGSRLFGFIGAGATLGQLFGSLFATGMAFLGPFLLLFAAFLMELGAQTSRGINRDTSHVEEELSPIRGSDSNHENEADEKAKYTPRGSPKSSTSVGKIWPILEGLWLTLSSTYLLHVSLFIWLSAVVSSFFYFQVGRQTCGTKSCRSGPTHKVSVIATTVTSSLGRRKLFAQINSFIAIFILVGQLSLTGRILTISGVTIAICSAPFVGMLNLVALAIWPHWLVVAICETLRKVVTYVVTRPGRELLFTVVSEDEKYKAKVCIDVLVQRLGDAAAAGMYKILFGTLHGKPSTVSLYALPVCLLWIITAFSLGRRQTQLSKHQISST
;
A
#
# COMPACT_ATOMS: atom_id res chain seq x y z
N MET A 1 27.51 1.46 -21.28
CA MET A 1 27.71 -0.01 -21.30
C MET A 1 26.70 -0.76 -20.40
N GLU A 2 26.31 -0.21 -19.23
CA GLU A 2 25.32 -0.86 -18.35
C GLU A 2 23.88 -0.88 -18.89
N ARG A 3 23.41 0.21 -19.55
CA ARG A 3 22.07 0.27 -20.17
C ARG A 3 21.85 -0.87 -21.19
N PHE A 4 22.79 -1.03 -22.13
CA PHE A 4 22.80 -2.09 -23.14
C PHE A 4 22.69 -3.52 -22.57
N ARG A 5 23.29 -3.79 -21.40
CA ARG A 5 23.21 -5.11 -20.75
C ARG A 5 21.83 -5.36 -20.16
N PHE A 6 21.22 -4.36 -19.53
CA PHE A 6 19.86 -4.48 -19.00
C PHE A 6 18.82 -4.61 -20.11
N ASP A 7 18.98 -3.89 -21.21
CA ASP A 7 18.07 -3.99 -22.37
C ASP A 7 18.05 -5.41 -22.96
N THR A 8 19.22 -6.06 -23.01
CA THR A 8 19.37 -7.46 -23.46
C THR A 8 18.70 -8.45 -22.50
N VAL A 9 18.76 -8.20 -21.19
CA VAL A 9 18.11 -9.05 -20.18
C VAL A 9 16.59 -8.86 -20.19
N ILE A 10 16.10 -7.64 -20.35
CA ILE A 10 14.66 -7.34 -20.39
C ILE A 10 14.03 -7.97 -21.63
N SER A 11 14.67 -7.84 -22.79
CA SER A 11 14.20 -8.42 -24.06
C SER A 11 14.15 -9.96 -24.06
N LEU A 12 14.88 -10.62 -23.17
CA LEU A 12 14.79 -12.07 -22.96
C LEU A 12 13.45 -12.50 -22.34
N PHE A 13 12.90 -11.67 -21.45
CA PHE A 13 11.67 -11.99 -20.72
C PHE A 13 10.43 -11.43 -21.41
N ILE A 14 10.50 -10.19 -21.92
CA ILE A 14 9.34 -9.48 -22.48
C ILE A 14 9.76 -8.67 -23.72
N THR A 15 8.88 -8.60 -24.72
CA THR A 15 9.03 -7.65 -25.82
C THR A 15 8.86 -6.23 -25.28
N VAL A 16 9.83 -5.34 -25.48
CA VAL A 16 9.77 -3.94 -25.01
C VAL A 16 10.16 -3.01 -26.15
N HIS A 17 9.39 -1.93 -26.34
CA HIS A 17 9.72 -0.92 -27.34
C HIS A 17 10.76 0.09 -26.79
N PRO A 18 11.64 0.66 -27.64
CA PRO A 18 12.73 1.54 -27.17
C PRO A 18 12.28 2.73 -26.30
N HIS A 19 11.08 3.27 -26.56
CA HIS A 19 10.52 4.39 -25.79
C HIS A 19 9.95 3.97 -24.42
N GLU A 20 9.68 2.68 -24.19
CA GLU A 20 9.10 2.16 -22.94
C GLU A 20 10.18 1.78 -21.91
N ILE A 21 11.40 1.51 -22.38
CA ILE A 21 12.50 0.96 -21.56
C ILE A 21 12.78 1.83 -20.33
N SER A 22 12.86 3.15 -20.51
CA SER A 22 13.14 4.08 -19.41
C SER A 22 12.06 3.99 -18.33
N ILE A 23 10.79 4.02 -18.72
CA ILE A 23 9.65 3.96 -17.79
C ILE A 23 9.62 2.62 -17.06
N VAL A 24 9.87 1.51 -17.77
CA VAL A 24 9.88 0.16 -17.18
C VAL A 24 11.00 0.01 -16.16
N ILE A 25 12.22 0.46 -16.46
CA ILE A 25 13.36 0.37 -15.55
C ILE A 25 13.11 1.19 -14.28
N HIS A 26 12.70 2.45 -14.42
CA HIS A 26 12.42 3.30 -13.25
C HIS A 26 11.27 2.75 -12.41
N SER A 27 10.23 2.19 -13.04
CA SER A 27 9.11 1.55 -12.35
C SER A 27 9.54 0.29 -11.59
N PHE A 28 10.36 -0.55 -12.22
CA PHE A 28 10.91 -1.76 -11.62
C PHE A 28 11.74 -1.44 -10.36
N PHE A 29 12.69 -0.52 -10.48
CA PHE A 29 13.56 -0.14 -9.35
C PHE A 29 12.81 0.61 -8.25
N THR A 30 11.84 1.46 -8.61
CA THR A 30 10.98 2.12 -7.63
C THR A 30 10.22 1.10 -6.78
N PHE A 31 9.59 0.10 -7.40
CA PHE A 31 8.96 -0.98 -6.64
C PHE A 31 9.95 -1.83 -5.85
N PHE A 32 11.10 -2.15 -6.43
CA PHE A 32 12.16 -2.89 -5.73
C PHE A 32 12.54 -2.20 -4.41
N PHE A 33 12.81 -0.90 -4.43
CA PHE A 33 13.20 -0.14 -3.25
C PHE A 33 12.07 0.03 -2.23
N ILE A 34 10.86 0.34 -2.68
CA ILE A 34 9.68 0.49 -1.81
C ILE A 34 9.39 -0.83 -1.08
N LEU A 35 9.33 -1.94 -1.80
CA LEU A 35 9.02 -3.24 -1.21
C LEU A 35 10.18 -3.77 -0.37
N SER A 36 11.42 -3.54 -0.78
CA SER A 36 12.59 -3.85 0.04
C SER A 36 12.50 -3.13 1.39
N SER A 37 12.25 -1.82 1.39
CA SER A 37 12.06 -1.01 2.60
C SER A 37 10.96 -1.59 3.50
N TYR A 38 9.80 -1.94 2.93
CA TYR A 38 8.71 -2.55 3.69
C TYR A 38 9.09 -3.91 4.29
N PHE A 39 9.68 -4.80 3.50
CA PHE A 39 10.00 -6.16 3.93
C PHE A 39 11.20 -6.22 4.91
N VAL A 40 12.03 -5.18 4.95
CA VAL A 40 13.03 -4.99 6.01
C VAL A 40 12.37 -4.70 7.37
N VAL A 41 11.35 -3.84 7.39
CA VAL A 41 10.65 -3.44 8.62
C VAL A 41 9.58 -4.46 9.04
N LEU A 42 9.10 -5.27 8.10
CA LEU A 42 8.02 -6.23 8.31
C LEU A 42 8.26 -7.22 9.48
N PRO A 43 9.42 -7.91 9.58
CA PRO A 43 9.69 -8.80 10.71
C PRO A 43 9.80 -8.05 12.05
N LEU A 44 10.30 -6.81 12.06
CA LEU A 44 10.33 -5.98 13.27
C LEU A 44 8.92 -5.62 13.73
N ARG A 45 8.05 -5.26 12.79
CA ARG A 45 6.64 -4.98 13.07
C ARG A 45 5.96 -6.20 13.69
N ASP A 46 6.13 -7.37 13.07
CA ASP A 46 5.48 -8.60 13.51
C ASP A 46 6.03 -9.07 14.87
N ASP A 47 7.33 -8.93 15.13
CA ASP A 47 7.96 -9.20 16.43
C ASP A 47 7.49 -8.23 17.53
N GLY A 48 7.39 -6.94 17.21
CA GLY A 48 6.84 -5.90 18.09
C GLY A 48 5.38 -6.17 18.46
N ALA A 49 4.58 -6.62 17.49
CA ALA A 49 3.18 -6.98 17.71
C ALA A 49 3.01 -8.18 18.66
N ILE A 50 3.91 -9.18 18.60
CA ILE A 50 3.89 -10.31 19.56
C ILE A 50 4.29 -9.85 20.96
N SER A 51 5.28 -8.98 21.05
CA SER A 51 5.84 -8.51 22.33
C SER A 51 4.84 -7.68 23.15
N LEU A 52 3.85 -7.07 22.50
CA LEU A 52 2.71 -6.38 23.14
C LEU A 52 1.70 -7.32 23.81
N GLY A 53 1.80 -8.62 23.58
CA GLY A 53 0.83 -9.62 24.00
C GLY A 53 -0.29 -9.84 22.97
N LEU A 54 -0.65 -11.11 22.79
CA LEU A 54 -1.63 -11.53 21.78
C LEU A 54 -3.04 -10.93 22.01
N SER A 55 -3.36 -10.54 23.25
CA SER A 55 -4.64 -9.92 23.63
C SER A 55 -4.82 -8.50 23.07
N ASN A 56 -3.73 -7.77 22.81
CA ASN A 56 -3.77 -6.39 22.32
C ASN A 56 -3.83 -6.31 20.79
N LEU A 57 -3.57 -7.42 20.08
CA LEU A 57 -3.55 -7.45 18.62
C LEU A 57 -4.85 -6.93 17.96
N PRO A 58 -6.06 -7.30 18.41
CA PRO A 58 -7.29 -6.76 17.82
C PRO A 58 -7.39 -5.23 17.94
N SER A 59 -6.94 -4.66 19.05
CA SER A 59 -6.90 -3.19 19.26
C SER A 59 -5.91 -2.52 18.31
N LEU A 60 -4.74 -3.12 18.07
CA LEU A 60 -3.76 -2.62 17.09
C LEU A 60 -4.31 -2.64 15.66
N PHE A 61 -5.05 -3.70 15.28
CA PHE A 61 -5.72 -3.76 13.98
C PHE A 61 -6.79 -2.69 13.84
N LEU A 62 -7.58 -2.44 14.88
CA LEU A 62 -8.62 -1.41 14.87
C LEU A 62 -8.01 -0.01 14.77
N ALA A 63 -6.94 0.26 15.53
CA ALA A 63 -6.22 1.52 15.46
C ALA A 63 -5.58 1.74 14.07
N SER A 64 -4.99 0.69 13.49
CA SER A 64 -4.49 0.73 12.11
C SER A 64 -5.61 1.00 11.10
N LEU A 65 -6.80 0.44 11.29
CA LEU A 65 -7.96 0.67 10.42
C LEU A 65 -8.39 2.14 10.48
N PHE A 66 -8.54 2.71 11.69
CA PHE A 66 -8.89 4.13 11.84
C PHE A 66 -7.84 5.05 11.21
N LEU A 67 -6.55 4.79 11.44
CA LEU A 67 -5.50 5.61 10.83
C LEU A 67 -5.50 5.48 9.31
N THR A 68 -5.80 4.29 8.79
CA THR A 68 -5.92 4.05 7.35
C THR A 68 -7.11 4.78 6.73
N LEU A 69 -8.24 4.86 7.46
CA LEU A 69 -9.42 5.59 7.05
C LEU A 69 -9.18 7.10 6.95
N ILE A 70 -8.26 7.65 7.76
CA ILE A 70 -7.85 9.06 7.71
C ILE A 70 -6.75 9.28 6.66
N ALA A 71 -5.78 8.37 6.57
CA ALA A 71 -4.62 8.54 5.71
C ALA A 71 -4.95 8.39 4.21
N ALA A 72 -5.91 7.54 3.83
CA ALA A 72 -6.26 7.39 2.41
C ALA A 72 -6.84 8.67 1.81
N PRO A 73 -7.86 9.30 2.42
CA PRO A 73 -8.37 10.61 1.97
C PRO A 73 -7.29 11.71 1.98
N LEU A 74 -6.43 11.72 3.00
CA LEU A 74 -5.32 12.68 3.09
C LEU A 74 -4.29 12.51 1.96
N SER A 75 -4.00 11.27 1.57
CA SER A 75 -3.11 11.00 0.44
C SER A 75 -3.73 11.40 -0.90
N SER A 76 -5.05 11.23 -1.05
CA SER A 76 -5.82 11.69 -2.21
C SER A 76 -5.80 13.23 -2.33
N LEU A 77 -5.90 13.93 -1.19
CA LEU A 77 -5.76 15.39 -1.12
C LEU A 77 -4.41 15.85 -1.65
N LEU A 78 -3.31 15.19 -1.26
CA LEU A 78 -1.96 15.56 -1.68
C LEU A 78 -1.78 15.47 -3.20
N PHE A 79 -2.48 14.54 -3.87
CA PHE A 79 -2.53 14.44 -5.33
C PHE A 79 -3.49 15.44 -5.98
N SER A 80 -4.48 15.95 -5.24
CA SER A 80 -5.43 16.97 -5.70
C SER A 80 -4.88 18.41 -5.58
N LEU A 81 -3.76 18.61 -4.86
CA LEU A 81 -3.13 19.92 -4.74
C LEU A 81 -2.60 20.39 -6.11
N HIS A 82 -3.32 21.35 -6.69
CA HIS A 82 -3.08 21.93 -8.01
C HIS A 82 -1.69 22.57 -8.19
N SER A 83 -0.90 22.74 -7.12
CA SER A 83 0.44 23.34 -7.19
C SER A 83 1.58 22.34 -7.43
N LEU A 84 1.31 21.02 -7.36
CA LEU A 84 2.35 19.99 -7.49
C LEU A 84 2.16 19.15 -8.76
N SER A 85 3.18 19.09 -9.62
CA SER A 85 3.21 18.09 -10.69
C SER A 85 3.09 16.69 -10.10
N LYS A 86 2.37 15.78 -10.77
CA LYS A 86 2.11 14.39 -10.30
C LYS A 86 3.40 13.65 -9.88
N ASN A 87 4.52 13.91 -10.55
CA ASN A 87 5.84 13.39 -10.15
C ASN A 87 6.34 13.91 -8.82
N LYS A 88 6.24 15.22 -8.59
CA LYS A 88 6.63 15.85 -7.32
C LYS A 88 5.75 15.35 -6.19
N ALA A 89 4.46 15.11 -6.44
CA ALA A 89 3.56 14.51 -5.46
C ALA A 89 4.01 13.08 -5.09
N LEU A 90 4.28 12.23 -6.09
CA LEU A 90 4.78 10.87 -5.87
C LEU A 90 6.11 10.87 -5.11
N PHE A 91 7.06 11.71 -5.51
CA PHE A 91 8.34 11.90 -4.82
C PHE A 91 8.16 12.30 -3.36
N THR A 92 7.25 13.25 -3.11
CA THR A 92 6.98 13.77 -1.76
C THR A 92 6.36 12.70 -0.86
N ILE A 93 5.49 11.85 -1.38
CA ILE A 93 4.89 10.74 -0.61
C ILE A 93 5.95 9.76 -0.15
N HIS A 94 6.83 9.31 -1.05
CA HIS A 94 7.90 8.39 -0.70
C HIS A 94 8.84 9.00 0.33
N ARG A 95 9.24 10.26 0.13
CA ARG A 95 10.10 10.98 1.07
C ARG A 95 9.44 11.19 2.42
N PHE A 96 8.14 11.49 2.45
CA PHE A 96 7.36 11.58 3.70
C PHE A 96 7.43 10.27 4.48
N PHE A 97 7.23 9.12 3.82
CA PHE A 97 7.36 7.82 4.48
C PHE A 97 8.79 7.54 4.93
N GLY A 98 9.82 7.89 4.14
CA GLY A 98 11.22 7.79 4.53
C GLY A 98 11.57 8.61 5.78
N VAL A 99 11.20 9.89 5.80
CA VAL A 99 11.38 10.77 6.98
C VAL A 99 10.59 10.24 8.18
N SER A 100 9.40 9.68 7.96
CA SER A 100 8.58 9.12 9.05
C SER A 100 9.22 7.89 9.72
N LEU A 101 10.04 7.12 8.97
CA LEU A 101 10.82 5.99 9.50
C LEU A 101 12.00 6.48 10.35
N ILE A 102 12.69 7.55 9.91
CA ILE A 102 13.76 8.18 10.70
C ILE A 102 13.19 8.77 11.99
N LEU A 103 12.08 9.49 11.91
CA LEU A 103 11.39 10.02 13.07
C LEU A 103 11.01 8.88 14.03
N PHE A 104 10.50 7.77 13.51
CA PHE A 104 10.17 6.61 14.33
C PHE A 104 11.40 5.99 15.01
N TYR A 105 12.52 5.88 14.32
CA TYR A 105 13.78 5.45 14.90
C TYR A 105 14.22 6.36 16.07
N ILE A 106 14.11 7.69 15.91
CA ILE A 106 14.42 8.65 16.97
C ILE A 106 13.48 8.47 18.17
N LEU A 107 12.16 8.36 17.94
CA LEU A 107 11.19 8.11 19.01
C LEU A 107 11.44 6.78 19.73
N TRP A 108 11.81 5.73 18.99
CA TRP A 108 12.13 4.42 19.56
C TRP A 108 13.30 4.52 20.55
N HIS A 109 14.38 5.20 20.15
CA HIS A 109 15.53 5.41 21.03
C HIS A 109 15.21 6.32 22.21
N ALA A 110 14.47 7.41 21.99
CA ALA A 110 14.04 8.31 23.06
C ALA A 110 13.20 7.60 24.13
N SER A 111 12.34 6.65 23.72
CA SER A 111 11.54 5.84 24.65
C SER A 111 12.34 4.75 25.35
N SER A 112 13.40 4.23 24.72
CA SER A 112 14.26 3.19 25.30
C SER A 112 15.16 3.72 26.41
N SER A 113 15.52 5.01 26.38
CA SER A 113 16.40 5.65 27.38
C SER A 113 15.76 5.81 28.77
N GLY A 114 14.46 5.54 28.91
CA GLY A 114 13.73 5.60 30.18
C GLY A 114 13.81 4.35 31.06
N TYR A 115 14.37 3.23 30.56
CA TYR A 115 14.58 2.01 31.35
C TYR A 115 16.07 1.79 31.61
N SER A 116 16.64 2.60 32.50
CA SER A 116 17.93 2.28 33.13
C SER A 116 17.68 1.64 34.50
N THR A 117 17.97 0.33 34.57
CA THR A 117 18.41 -0.53 35.69
C THR A 117 18.12 -0.15 37.16
N PRO A 118 17.71 -1.13 38.00
CA PRO A 118 17.62 -0.93 39.45
C PRO A 118 19.04 -0.72 40.01
N LYS A 119 19.31 0.46 40.57
CA LYS A 119 20.53 0.66 41.36
C LYS A 119 20.37 -0.04 42.70
N LEU A 120 21.27 -0.99 42.90
CA LEU A 120 21.60 -1.63 44.17
C LEU A 120 21.90 -0.57 45.24
N THR A 121 21.46 -0.87 46.45
CA THR A 121 21.69 -0.23 47.76
C THR A 121 22.98 0.60 47.89
N GLN A 122 22.85 1.82 48.41
CA GLN A 122 23.85 2.40 49.31
C GLN A 122 23.20 3.40 50.28
N GLU A 123 23.27 3.08 51.57
CA GLU A 123 22.97 3.98 52.69
C GLU A 123 23.96 5.16 52.73
N GLY A 124 23.51 6.35 53.15
CA GLY A 124 24.39 7.48 53.43
C GLY A 124 23.66 8.78 53.80
N LYS A 125 23.81 9.19 55.06
CA LYS A 125 23.26 10.33 55.83
C LYS A 125 23.15 11.73 55.18
N ALA A 126 22.05 12.39 55.57
CA ALA A 126 21.77 13.81 55.94
C ALA A 126 22.76 14.96 55.63
N GLY A 127 22.19 16.11 55.21
CA GLY A 127 22.77 17.45 55.39
C GLY A 127 22.10 18.53 54.52
N ASP A 128 21.50 19.54 55.16
CA ASP A 128 20.97 20.78 54.57
C ASP A 128 22.00 21.53 53.70
N GLN A 129 21.54 22.18 52.61
CA GLN A 129 21.81 23.62 52.42
C GLN A 129 21.03 24.24 51.24
N VAL A 130 20.67 25.49 51.51
CA VAL A 130 19.87 26.47 50.79
C VAL A 130 20.61 27.06 49.58
N SER A 131 19.81 27.48 48.60
CA SER A 131 20.10 28.27 47.39
C SER A 131 21.31 29.21 47.39
N LEU A 132 22.04 29.31 46.25
CA LEU A 132 22.06 30.49 45.34
C LEU A 132 23.08 30.28 44.19
N ALA A 133 22.60 30.32 42.93
CA ALA A 133 23.33 30.77 41.73
C ALA A 133 22.37 30.65 40.53
N SER A 134 21.38 31.55 40.40
CA SER A 134 21.42 32.70 39.49
C SER A 134 21.85 32.39 38.06
N SER A 135 20.83 32.38 37.19
CA SER A 135 20.81 33.04 35.89
C SER A 135 21.82 32.62 34.83
N LEU A 136 21.40 31.68 33.96
CA LEU A 136 21.85 31.72 32.57
C LEU A 136 20.77 31.18 31.61
N SER A 137 20.14 32.16 30.95
CA SER A 137 19.56 32.12 29.59
C SER A 137 18.49 31.07 29.28
N TRP A 138 17.24 31.48 29.44
CA TRP A 138 16.03 30.80 28.95
C TRP A 138 15.29 31.71 27.94
N ASP A 139 15.95 32.11 26.86
CA ASP A 139 15.30 32.88 25.78
C ASP A 139 15.65 32.30 24.41
N ASN A 140 14.80 31.39 23.90
CA ASN A 140 14.38 31.31 22.48
C ASN A 140 13.69 30.00 22.03
N HIS A 141 12.99 29.27 22.90
CA HIS A 141 12.07 28.21 22.42
C HIS A 141 10.64 28.56 22.82
N GLY A 142 9.93 29.16 21.87
CA GLY A 142 8.63 29.80 22.07
C GLY A 142 7.56 28.88 22.65
N TRP A 143 6.57 29.49 23.30
CA TRP A 143 5.39 28.85 23.93
C TRP A 143 4.67 27.81 23.04
N PHE A 144 4.89 27.82 21.72
CA PHE A 144 4.45 26.79 20.78
C PHE A 144 5.19 25.45 20.93
N TYR A 145 6.51 25.46 21.16
CA TYR A 145 7.32 24.27 21.45
C TYR A 145 6.92 23.65 22.80
N ILE A 146 6.66 24.50 23.80
CA ILE A 146 6.19 24.10 25.13
C ILE A 146 4.73 23.61 25.08
N SER A 147 3.85 24.24 24.28
CA SER A 147 2.45 23.79 24.10
C SER A 147 2.32 22.50 23.28
N VAL A 148 3.17 22.28 22.27
CA VAL A 148 3.21 21.02 21.52
C VAL A 148 3.79 19.89 22.38
N ARG A 149 4.80 20.19 23.22
CA ARG A 149 5.35 19.24 24.20
C ARG A 149 4.34 18.93 25.32
N ILE A 150 3.64 19.91 25.86
CA ILE A 150 2.60 19.73 26.89
C ILE A 150 1.35 19.05 26.32
N GLY A 151 0.99 19.31 25.06
CA GLY A 151 -0.07 18.58 24.35
C GLY A 151 0.29 17.11 24.07
N LEU A 152 1.57 16.81 23.83
CA LEU A 152 2.10 15.44 23.77
C LEU A 152 2.25 14.79 25.16
N PHE A 153 2.45 15.59 26.21
CA PHE A 153 2.66 15.14 27.59
C PHE A 153 1.34 14.97 28.37
N LEU A 154 0.25 15.63 27.97
CA LEU A 154 -1.08 15.46 28.60
C LEU A 154 -1.90 14.29 28.00
N TRP A 155 -1.37 13.60 26.98
CA TRP A 155 -1.85 12.29 26.52
C TRP A 155 -1.31 11.12 27.37
N HIS A 156 -0.44 11.42 28.34
CA HIS A 156 0.32 10.49 29.17
C HIS A 156 -0.48 9.98 30.38
N ALA A 157 -1.62 9.32 30.13
CA ALA A 157 -2.36 8.60 31.18
C ALA A 157 -2.81 7.19 30.77
N SER A 158 -2.25 6.64 29.68
CA SER A 158 -2.18 5.19 29.48
C SER A 158 -1.11 4.77 28.47
N LYS A 159 -0.01 4.18 28.98
CA LYS A 159 0.91 3.25 28.29
C LYS A 159 1.65 3.81 27.06
N ASP A 160 2.75 4.53 27.26
CA ASP A 160 3.59 5.12 26.21
C ASP A 160 4.19 4.15 25.19
N ILE A 161 4.41 2.89 25.58
CA ILE A 161 4.86 1.83 24.67
C ILE A 161 3.76 1.44 23.68
N LEU A 162 2.49 1.45 24.11
CA LEU A 162 1.36 1.08 23.27
C LEU A 162 1.16 2.11 22.16
N VAL A 163 1.29 3.41 22.46
CA VAL A 163 1.15 4.49 21.47
C VAL A 163 2.25 4.39 20.42
N ILE A 164 3.52 4.25 20.84
CA ILE A 164 4.65 4.11 19.91
C ILE A 164 4.44 2.91 18.98
N LEU A 165 3.97 1.78 19.51
CA LEU A 165 3.77 0.56 18.74
C LEU A 165 2.52 0.59 17.85
N VAL A 166 1.44 1.25 18.28
CA VAL A 166 0.27 1.54 17.43
C VAL A 166 0.69 2.39 16.23
N PHE A 167 1.45 3.47 16.49
CA PHE A 167 1.97 4.33 15.41
C PHE A 167 2.94 3.57 14.51
N ALA A 168 3.80 2.72 15.05
CA ALA A 168 4.71 1.87 14.28
C ALA A 168 3.96 0.94 13.34
N PHE A 169 2.99 0.19 13.89
CA PHE A 169 2.21 -0.79 13.15
C PHE A 169 1.40 -0.12 12.05
N ALA A 170 0.74 0.98 12.39
CA ALA A 170 -0.06 1.73 11.44
C ALA A 170 0.82 2.37 10.34
N LYS A 171 2.01 2.92 10.66
CA LYS A 171 2.96 3.43 9.66
C LYS A 171 3.41 2.36 8.67
N VAL A 172 3.77 1.17 9.14
CA VAL A 172 4.22 0.09 8.26
C VAL A 172 3.07 -0.41 7.37
N ALA A 173 1.86 -0.46 7.91
CA ALA A 173 0.66 -0.80 7.15
C ALA A 173 0.31 0.26 6.08
N LEU A 174 0.44 1.55 6.42
CA LEU A 174 0.21 2.68 5.52
C LEU A 174 1.27 2.79 4.43
N LEU A 175 2.54 2.62 4.80
CA LEU A 175 3.69 2.65 3.91
C LEU A 175 3.46 1.66 2.77
N ASN A 176 3.11 0.41 3.08
CA ASN A 176 2.87 -0.60 2.06
C ASN A 176 1.72 -0.24 1.12
N LEU A 177 0.55 0.16 1.63
CA LEU A 177 -0.62 0.33 0.77
C LEU A 177 -0.57 1.63 -0.05
N ILE A 178 -0.20 2.75 0.58
CA ILE A 178 -0.25 4.06 -0.06
C ILE A 178 0.88 4.20 -1.10
N THR A 179 2.12 3.83 -0.76
CA THR A 179 3.25 3.96 -1.71
C THR A 179 3.12 3.04 -2.92
N ILE A 180 2.63 1.81 -2.71
CA ILE A 180 2.42 0.87 -3.81
C ILE A 180 1.28 1.34 -4.70
N SER A 181 0.14 1.73 -4.11
CA SER A 181 -1.02 2.17 -4.88
C SER A 181 -0.72 3.47 -5.66
N SER A 182 -0.02 4.43 -5.05
CA SER A 182 0.36 5.67 -5.71
C SER A 182 1.40 5.49 -6.83
N THR A 183 2.34 4.56 -6.65
CA THR A 183 3.31 4.21 -7.69
C THR A 183 2.60 3.54 -8.86
N TRP A 184 1.70 2.60 -8.60
CA TRP A 184 0.86 2.01 -9.66
C TRP A 184 -0.01 3.05 -10.36
N ALA A 185 -0.64 3.98 -9.62
CA ALA A 185 -1.41 5.07 -10.21
C ALA A 185 -0.58 5.90 -11.21
N ARG A 186 0.69 6.18 -10.88
CA ARG A 186 1.60 6.89 -11.77
C ARG A 186 1.94 6.07 -13.02
N ILE A 187 2.29 4.81 -12.85
CA ILE A 187 2.64 3.91 -13.95
C ILE A 187 1.47 3.76 -14.92
N ILE A 188 0.27 3.53 -14.39
CA ILE A 188 -0.98 3.39 -15.15
C ILE A 188 -1.40 4.70 -15.85
N ALA A 189 -0.97 5.85 -15.34
CA ALA A 189 -1.21 7.13 -16.00
C ALA A 189 -0.29 7.34 -17.21
N VAL A 190 0.93 6.80 -17.17
CA VAL A 190 1.92 6.95 -18.26
C VAL A 190 1.75 5.87 -19.33
N MET A 191 1.35 4.66 -18.94
CA MET A 191 1.23 3.49 -19.82
C MET A 191 -0.20 3.28 -20.31
N ASP A 192 -0.31 2.89 -21.58
CA ASP A 192 -1.55 2.46 -22.21
C ASP A 192 -1.91 1.00 -21.86
N SER A 193 -3.08 0.56 -22.31
CA SER A 193 -3.62 -0.78 -22.02
C SER A 193 -2.80 -1.90 -22.67
N GLU A 194 -2.25 -1.69 -23.88
CA GLU A 194 -1.46 -2.70 -24.58
C GLU A 194 -0.13 -2.90 -23.87
N SER A 195 0.60 -1.81 -23.64
CA SER A 195 1.85 -1.81 -22.87
C SER A 195 1.64 -2.39 -21.47
N GLY A 196 0.55 -2.03 -20.80
CA GLY A 196 0.23 -2.55 -19.47
C GLY A 196 0.06 -4.07 -19.44
N SER A 197 -0.61 -4.65 -20.44
CA SER A 197 -0.84 -6.09 -20.52
C SER A 197 0.47 -6.91 -20.62
N ARG A 198 1.49 -6.36 -21.29
CA ARG A 198 2.81 -6.97 -21.45
C ARG A 198 3.72 -6.70 -20.25
N LEU A 199 3.78 -5.45 -19.81
CA LEU A 199 4.87 -4.95 -18.96
C LEU A 199 4.55 -5.00 -17.46
N PHE A 200 3.28 -5.03 -17.05
CA PHE A 200 2.91 -5.02 -15.62
C PHE A 200 3.43 -6.24 -14.86
N GLY A 201 3.59 -7.38 -15.54
CA GLY A 201 4.22 -8.57 -14.95
C GLY A 201 5.67 -8.34 -14.55
N PHE A 202 6.48 -7.76 -15.44
CA PHE A 202 7.88 -7.44 -15.18
C PHE A 202 8.04 -6.31 -14.17
N ILE A 203 7.23 -5.25 -14.28
CA ILE A 203 7.22 -4.17 -13.29
C ILE A 203 6.86 -4.72 -11.90
N GLY A 204 5.86 -5.61 -11.82
CA GLY A 204 5.49 -6.33 -10.60
C GLY A 204 6.60 -7.24 -10.07
N ALA A 205 7.40 -7.86 -10.96
CA ALA A 205 8.56 -8.65 -10.58
C ALA A 205 9.60 -7.84 -9.79
N GLY A 206 9.75 -6.54 -10.08
CA GLY A 206 10.57 -5.62 -9.29
C GLY A 206 10.12 -5.54 -7.83
N ALA A 207 8.81 -5.45 -7.59
CA ALA A 207 8.23 -5.47 -6.24
C ALA A 207 8.56 -6.77 -5.50
N THR A 208 8.44 -7.91 -6.19
CA THR A 208 8.68 -9.24 -5.62
C THR A 208 10.18 -9.51 -5.38
N LEU A 209 11.05 -9.00 -6.25
CA LEU A 209 12.49 -9.01 -6.04
C LEU A 209 12.88 -8.13 -4.84
N GLY A 210 12.24 -6.98 -4.68
CA GLY A 210 12.38 -6.13 -3.50
C GLY A 210 11.94 -6.84 -2.23
N GLN A 211 10.83 -7.57 -2.27
CA GLN A 211 10.39 -8.43 -1.17
C GLN A 211 11.44 -9.49 -0.81
N LEU A 212 11.99 -10.17 -1.81
CA LEU A 212 13.02 -11.20 -1.62
C LEU A 212 14.26 -10.60 -0.96
N PHE A 213 14.79 -9.52 -1.52
CA PHE A 213 15.97 -8.83 -1.00
C PHE A 213 15.73 -8.31 0.42
N GLY A 214 14.63 -7.60 0.67
CA GLY A 214 14.32 -7.03 1.98
C GLY A 214 14.15 -8.11 3.06
N SER A 215 13.54 -9.25 2.70
CA SER A 215 13.39 -10.38 3.62
C SER A 215 14.71 -11.09 3.90
N LEU A 216 15.55 -11.33 2.89
CA LEU A 216 16.89 -11.93 3.09
C LEU A 216 17.78 -10.99 3.92
N PHE A 217 17.75 -9.70 3.63
CA PHE A 217 18.47 -8.69 4.41
C PHE A 217 18.01 -8.68 5.86
N ALA A 218 16.70 -8.68 6.12
CA ALA A 218 16.16 -8.76 7.48
C ALA A 218 16.55 -10.05 8.21
N THR A 219 16.74 -11.17 7.48
CA THR A 219 17.19 -12.45 8.05
C THR A 219 18.65 -12.37 8.49
N GLY A 220 19.53 -11.86 7.63
CA GLY A 220 20.96 -11.72 7.92
C GLY A 220 21.24 -10.67 9.00
N MET A 221 20.52 -9.54 8.92
CA MET A 221 20.70 -8.36 9.78
C MET A 221 19.73 -8.31 10.96
N ALA A 222 19.08 -9.42 11.31
CA ALA A 222 18.10 -9.46 12.41
C ALA A 222 18.66 -8.99 13.76
N PHE A 223 19.99 -9.06 13.93
CA PHE A 223 20.72 -8.61 15.12
C PHE A 223 20.74 -7.07 15.27
N LEU A 224 20.59 -6.32 14.18
CA LEU A 224 20.59 -4.85 14.20
C LEU A 224 19.34 -4.23 14.83
N GLY A 225 18.26 -5.01 15.04
CA GLY A 225 17.07 -4.53 15.72
C GLY A 225 16.53 -3.21 15.13
N PRO A 226 16.35 -2.13 15.92
CA PRO A 226 15.80 -0.85 15.44
C PRO A 226 16.59 -0.17 14.32
N PHE A 227 17.89 -0.43 14.17
CA PHE A 227 18.72 0.16 13.11
C PHE A 227 18.25 -0.21 11.69
N LEU A 228 17.50 -1.32 11.54
CA LEU A 228 16.86 -1.68 10.27
C LEU A 228 15.89 -0.60 9.77
N LEU A 229 15.35 0.25 10.65
CA LEU A 229 14.50 1.38 10.27
C LEU A 229 15.26 2.45 9.47
N LEU A 230 16.54 2.70 9.82
CA LEU A 230 17.39 3.64 9.08
C LEU A 230 17.73 3.09 7.70
N PHE A 231 18.03 1.79 7.61
CA PHE A 231 18.25 1.14 6.33
C PHE A 231 17.00 1.16 5.44
N ALA A 232 15.83 0.89 6.03
CA ALA A 232 14.55 1.02 5.33
C ALA A 232 14.25 2.45 4.89
N ALA A 233 14.60 3.47 5.69
CA ALA A 233 14.49 4.87 5.31
C ALA A 233 15.40 5.23 4.13
N PHE A 234 16.64 4.73 4.13
CA PHE A 234 17.57 4.89 3.01
C PHE A 234 17.02 4.27 1.72
N LEU A 235 16.54 3.02 1.80
CA LEU A 235 15.88 2.37 0.66
C LEU A 235 14.66 3.15 0.17
N MET A 236 13.86 3.71 1.07
CA MET A 236 12.71 4.53 0.69
C MET A 236 13.12 5.83 -0.02
N GLU A 237 14.24 6.44 0.38
CA GLU A 237 14.80 7.61 -0.31
C GLU A 237 15.32 7.24 -1.71
N LEU A 238 15.97 6.09 -1.88
CA LEU A 238 16.32 5.58 -3.21
C LEU A 238 15.08 5.36 -4.07
N GLY A 239 14.02 4.77 -3.51
CA GLY A 239 12.72 4.61 -4.19
C GLY A 239 12.09 5.95 -4.58
N ALA A 240 12.20 6.97 -3.73
CA ALA A 240 11.78 8.32 -4.06
C ALA A 240 12.57 8.88 -5.25
N GLN A 241 13.90 8.74 -5.24
CA GLN A 241 14.75 9.23 -6.32
C GLN A 241 14.47 8.54 -7.65
N THR A 242 14.34 7.20 -7.68
CA THR A 242 14.01 6.46 -8.90
C THR A 242 12.63 6.80 -9.44
N SER A 243 11.67 7.14 -8.57
CA SER A 243 10.30 7.50 -9.00
C SER A 243 10.24 8.75 -9.87
N ARG A 244 11.27 9.63 -9.81
CA ARG A 244 11.34 10.84 -10.65
C ARG A 244 11.48 10.53 -12.14
N GLY A 245 12.05 9.38 -12.48
CA GLY A 245 12.23 8.94 -13.87
C GLY A 245 10.98 8.33 -14.50
N ILE A 246 9.87 8.19 -13.75
CA ILE A 246 8.58 7.74 -14.30
C ILE A 246 7.88 8.94 -14.95
N ASN A 247 8.48 9.41 -16.04
CA ASN A 247 7.95 10.47 -16.89
C ASN A 247 7.62 9.92 -18.27
N ARG A 248 6.58 10.50 -18.86
CA ARG A 248 6.35 10.38 -20.30
C ARG A 248 7.36 11.33 -20.93
N ASP A 249 8.34 10.79 -21.66
CA ASP A 249 9.29 11.60 -22.42
C ASP A 249 8.51 12.35 -23.50
N THR A 250 8.06 13.57 -23.18
CA THR A 250 7.58 14.54 -24.16
C THR A 250 8.77 15.30 -24.71
N SER A 251 9.79 14.61 -25.19
CA SER A 251 10.93 15.22 -25.87
C SER A 251 10.80 14.99 -27.36
N HIS A 252 10.02 15.85 -28.01
CA HIS A 252 10.23 16.46 -29.33
C HIS A 252 8.98 17.28 -29.66
N VAL A 253 9.07 18.62 -29.57
CA VAL A 253 8.38 19.64 -30.41
C VAL A 253 8.49 21.06 -29.80
N GLU A 254 8.79 21.25 -28.52
CA GLU A 254 8.70 22.60 -27.92
C GLU A 254 10.02 23.41 -27.87
N GLU A 255 11.12 22.92 -28.46
CA GLU A 255 12.42 23.61 -28.45
C GLU A 255 12.81 24.25 -29.81
N GLU A 256 11.93 24.23 -30.82
CA GLU A 256 12.26 24.76 -32.16
C GLU A 256 11.26 25.79 -32.72
N LEU A 257 10.64 26.60 -31.86
CA LEU A 257 9.91 27.81 -32.28
C LEU A 257 10.31 29.00 -31.43
N SER A 258 11.57 29.40 -31.57
CA SER A 258 11.97 30.79 -31.33
C SER A 258 12.42 31.41 -32.64
N PRO A 259 11.61 32.30 -33.27
CA PRO A 259 12.14 33.29 -34.18
C PRO A 259 12.26 34.63 -33.45
N ILE A 260 13.51 34.98 -33.20
CA ILE A 260 14.12 36.30 -33.37
C ILE A 260 13.19 37.32 -34.09
N ARG A 261 12.81 38.42 -33.41
CA ARG A 261 12.96 39.80 -33.92
C ARG A 261 12.69 40.83 -32.82
N GLY A 262 13.61 41.78 -32.67
CA GLY A 262 13.54 42.86 -31.70
C GLY A 262 12.82 44.13 -32.18
N SER A 263 12.70 45.05 -31.22
CA SER A 263 12.62 46.52 -31.26
C SER A 263 11.39 47.23 -31.89
N ASP A 264 10.86 48.13 -31.06
CA ASP A 264 10.34 49.48 -31.33
C ASP A 264 8.84 49.77 -31.61
N SER A 265 8.23 50.41 -30.59
CA SER A 265 7.48 51.68 -30.57
C SER A 265 6.10 51.87 -31.26
N ASN A 266 5.17 52.38 -30.42
CA ASN A 266 4.21 53.49 -30.62
C ASN A 266 2.77 53.29 -31.17
N HIS A 267 1.87 54.02 -30.48
CA HIS A 267 0.59 54.66 -30.86
C HIS A 267 -0.78 54.01 -30.55
N GLU A 268 -1.36 54.55 -29.47
CA GLU A 268 -2.71 55.08 -29.18
C GLU A 268 -3.81 55.24 -30.29
N ASN A 269 -5.06 55.13 -29.79
CA ASN A 269 -6.32 55.85 -30.14
C ASN A 269 -7.50 55.11 -30.84
N GLU A 270 -8.52 54.85 -29.99
CA GLU A 270 -9.95 55.27 -30.02
C GLU A 270 -10.96 54.98 -31.17
N ALA A 271 -12.14 54.51 -30.70
CA ALA A 271 -13.54 54.75 -31.11
C ALA A 271 -14.11 54.02 -32.35
N ASP A 272 -15.00 53.03 -32.15
CA ASP A 272 -16.48 53.04 -32.34
C ASP A 272 -16.85 52.35 -33.67
N GLU A 273 -17.90 51.53 -33.89
CA GLU A 273 -19.10 51.15 -33.16
C GLU A 273 -19.73 49.94 -33.91
N LYS A 274 -20.21 48.88 -33.19
CA LYS A 274 -21.29 47.88 -33.52
C LYS A 274 -21.15 46.98 -34.78
N ALA A 275 -21.47 45.68 -34.80
CA ALA A 275 -22.24 44.81 -33.91
C ALA A 275 -22.03 43.30 -34.22
N LYS A 276 -22.33 42.49 -33.19
CA LYS A 276 -22.92 41.12 -33.23
C LYS A 276 -21.95 39.93 -33.37
N TYR A 277 -21.44 39.42 -32.24
CA TYR A 277 -21.65 38.04 -31.75
C TYR A 277 -21.29 37.98 -30.25
N THR A 278 -22.26 37.62 -29.42
CA THR A 278 -22.17 37.49 -27.95
C THR A 278 -21.43 36.22 -27.52
N PRO A 279 -20.44 36.28 -26.61
CA PRO A 279 -20.05 35.14 -25.79
C PRO A 279 -20.81 35.23 -24.45
N ARG A 280 -21.70 34.26 -24.19
CA ARG A 280 -22.46 34.18 -22.94
C ARG A 280 -21.68 33.38 -21.89
N GLY A 281 -21.21 34.10 -20.88
CA GLY A 281 -21.28 33.68 -19.47
C GLY A 281 -20.28 32.64 -18.99
N SER A 282 -19.11 33.11 -18.59
CA SER A 282 -18.39 32.54 -17.45
C SER A 282 -19.27 32.59 -16.19
N PRO A 283 -19.40 31.52 -15.39
CA PRO A 283 -19.83 31.67 -14.02
C PRO A 283 -18.59 31.92 -13.14
N LYS A 284 -18.40 33.19 -12.75
CA LYS A 284 -17.74 33.53 -11.48
C LYS A 284 -18.84 33.72 -10.44
N SER A 285 -18.87 32.85 -9.43
CA SER A 285 -19.13 33.19 -8.03
C SER A 285 -19.21 31.89 -7.22
N SER A 286 -18.18 31.63 -6.43
CA SER A 286 -18.28 31.62 -4.97
C SER A 286 -19.23 30.57 -4.41
N THR A 287 -18.66 29.47 -3.92
CA THR A 287 -19.02 29.05 -2.57
C THR A 287 -17.80 28.46 -1.90
N SER A 288 -17.30 29.20 -0.91
CA SER A 288 -16.48 28.68 0.19
C SER A 288 -17.30 27.60 0.92
N VAL A 289 -17.33 26.39 0.38
CA VAL A 289 -17.87 25.20 1.06
C VAL A 289 -16.67 24.43 1.59
N GLY A 290 -16.49 24.54 2.91
CA GLY A 290 -15.73 23.67 3.80
C GLY A 290 -14.43 23.07 3.28
N LYS A 291 -13.31 23.39 3.95
CA LYS A 291 -11.96 22.78 3.86
C LYS A 291 -11.92 21.21 3.86
N ILE A 292 -13.05 20.53 4.01
CA ILE A 292 -13.23 19.07 4.07
C ILE A 292 -13.60 18.47 2.70
N TRP A 293 -14.14 19.25 1.75
CA TRP A 293 -14.62 18.72 0.46
C TRP A 293 -13.53 18.09 -0.43
N PRO A 294 -12.31 18.66 -0.55
CA PRO A 294 -11.25 18.07 -1.37
C PRO A 294 -10.76 16.70 -0.86
N ILE A 295 -10.96 16.41 0.43
CA ILE A 295 -10.54 15.16 1.09
C ILE A 295 -11.49 14.01 0.72
N LEU A 296 -12.78 14.30 0.54
CA LEU A 296 -13.81 13.31 0.18
C LEU A 296 -14.03 13.19 -1.34
N GLU A 297 -13.33 14.00 -2.15
CA GLU A 297 -13.46 14.01 -3.60
C GLU A 297 -13.16 12.63 -4.22
N GLY A 298 -12.11 11.94 -3.77
CA GLY A 298 -11.79 10.58 -4.23
C GLY A 298 -12.85 9.54 -3.85
N LEU A 299 -13.48 9.69 -2.68
CA LEU A 299 -14.58 8.83 -2.24
C LEU A 299 -15.85 9.10 -3.07
N TRP A 300 -16.17 10.38 -3.28
CA TRP A 300 -17.29 10.82 -4.10
C TRP A 300 -17.17 10.36 -5.55
N LEU A 301 -15.97 10.49 -6.14
CA LEU A 301 -15.66 10.05 -7.49
C LEU A 301 -15.82 8.53 -7.64
N THR A 302 -15.40 7.77 -6.64
CA THR A 302 -15.60 6.31 -6.58
C THR A 302 -17.09 5.94 -6.57
N LEU A 303 -17.90 6.67 -5.80
CA LEU A 303 -19.35 6.44 -5.70
C LEU A 303 -20.12 6.92 -6.94
N SER A 304 -19.60 7.93 -7.64
CA SER A 304 -20.25 8.52 -8.82
C SER A 304 -20.06 7.66 -10.07
N SER A 305 -18.92 6.98 -10.20
CA SER A 305 -18.60 6.16 -11.39
C SER A 305 -19.08 4.73 -11.21
N THR A 306 -20.04 4.31 -12.06
CA THR A 306 -20.55 2.92 -12.05
C THR A 306 -19.43 1.91 -12.28
N TYR A 307 -18.41 2.24 -13.09
CA TYR A 307 -17.28 1.35 -13.34
C TYR A 307 -16.40 1.20 -12.09
N LEU A 308 -16.05 2.31 -11.42
CA LEU A 308 -15.25 2.27 -10.19
C LEU A 308 -15.98 1.58 -9.03
N LEU A 309 -17.31 1.66 -8.98
CA LEU A 309 -18.11 0.92 -8.02
C LEU A 309 -17.98 -0.60 -8.26
N HIS A 310 -18.02 -1.06 -9.51
CA HIS A 310 -17.78 -2.48 -9.82
C HIS A 310 -16.36 -2.92 -9.48
N VAL A 311 -15.35 -2.08 -9.73
CA VAL A 311 -13.96 -2.34 -9.30
C VAL A 311 -13.88 -2.43 -7.76
N SER A 312 -14.54 -1.53 -7.05
CA SER A 312 -14.60 -1.53 -5.59
C SER A 312 -15.29 -2.78 -5.06
N LEU A 313 -16.42 -3.18 -5.65
CA LEU A 313 -17.12 -4.42 -5.30
C LEU A 313 -16.23 -5.65 -5.53
N PHE A 314 -15.51 -5.71 -6.65
CA PHE A 314 -14.57 -6.79 -6.94
C PHE A 314 -13.45 -6.89 -5.89
N ILE A 315 -12.84 -5.76 -5.52
CA ILE A 315 -11.78 -5.71 -4.50
C ILE A 315 -12.34 -6.07 -3.12
N TRP A 316 -13.54 -5.56 -2.78
CA TRP A 316 -14.20 -5.85 -1.51
C TRP A 316 -14.51 -7.35 -1.37
N LEU A 317 -15.10 -7.96 -2.40
CA LEU A 317 -15.39 -9.40 -2.42
C LEU A 317 -14.10 -10.23 -2.31
N SER A 318 -13.03 -9.81 -3.00
CA SER A 318 -11.73 -10.45 -2.90
C SER A 318 -11.17 -10.41 -1.47
N ALA A 319 -11.23 -9.24 -0.82
CA ALA A 319 -10.79 -9.06 0.56
C ALA A 319 -11.62 -9.92 1.53
N VAL A 320 -12.94 -9.93 1.36
CA VAL A 320 -13.86 -10.73 2.17
C VAL A 320 -13.53 -12.22 2.05
N VAL A 321 -13.50 -12.76 0.83
CA VAL A 321 -13.23 -14.19 0.58
C VAL A 321 -11.84 -14.57 1.09
N SER A 322 -10.82 -13.75 0.84
CA SER A 322 -9.46 -13.98 1.36
C SER A 322 -9.42 -14.05 2.89
N SER A 323 -10.15 -13.17 3.57
CA SER A 323 -10.24 -13.15 5.03
C SER A 323 -11.03 -14.34 5.58
N PHE A 324 -12.10 -14.78 4.91
CA PHE A 324 -12.81 -16.02 5.26
C PHE A 324 -11.90 -17.26 5.18
N PHE A 325 -11.14 -17.41 4.09
CA PHE A 325 -10.14 -18.47 3.97
C PHE A 325 -9.15 -18.43 5.13
N TYR A 326 -8.66 -17.24 5.47
CA TYR A 326 -7.73 -17.06 6.56
C TYR A 326 -8.30 -17.54 7.91
N PHE A 327 -9.54 -17.17 8.25
CA PHE A 327 -10.18 -17.59 9.50
C PHE A 327 -10.46 -19.10 9.53
N GLN A 328 -10.86 -19.68 8.40
CA GLN A 328 -11.12 -21.12 8.30
C GLN A 328 -9.84 -21.94 8.50
N VAL A 329 -8.77 -21.57 7.79
CA VAL A 329 -7.45 -22.22 7.89
C VAL A 329 -6.88 -22.13 9.31
N GLY A 330 -7.00 -20.96 9.95
CA GLY A 330 -6.53 -20.77 11.32
C GLY A 330 -7.24 -21.67 12.34
N ARG A 331 -8.50 -22.03 12.10
CA ARG A 331 -9.24 -22.92 13.00
C ARG A 331 -8.91 -24.40 12.76
N GLN A 332 -8.77 -24.80 11.49
CA GLN A 332 -8.44 -26.17 11.09
C GLN A 332 -7.13 -26.65 11.73
N THR A 333 -6.15 -25.75 11.80
CA THR A 333 -4.78 -26.06 12.23
C THR A 333 -4.64 -26.11 13.76
N CYS A 334 -5.40 -25.29 14.50
CA CYS A 334 -5.21 -25.15 15.95
C CYS A 334 -5.99 -26.18 16.80
N GLY A 335 -7.03 -26.86 16.29
CA GLY A 335 -7.72 -27.98 16.96
C GLY A 335 -8.30 -27.73 18.38
N THR A 336 -8.07 -26.58 19.01
CA THR A 336 -8.34 -26.29 20.41
C THR A 336 -9.16 -25.01 20.57
N LYS A 337 -10.07 -25.02 21.54
CA LYS A 337 -11.06 -23.95 21.82
C LYS A 337 -10.44 -22.60 22.24
N SER A 338 -9.11 -22.47 22.31
CA SER A 338 -8.41 -21.31 22.88
C SER A 338 -8.08 -20.20 21.86
N CYS A 339 -8.19 -20.44 20.55
CA CYS A 339 -7.91 -19.42 19.54
C CYS A 339 -9.17 -18.63 19.16
N ARG A 340 -9.50 -17.61 19.95
CA ARG A 340 -10.58 -16.66 19.67
C ARG A 340 -10.08 -15.57 18.70
N SER A 341 -10.54 -15.67 17.45
CA SER A 341 -10.79 -14.59 16.47
C SER A 341 -9.74 -13.47 16.33
N GLY A 342 -8.86 -13.57 15.33
CA GLY A 342 -8.06 -12.43 14.86
C GLY A 342 -7.13 -12.74 13.67
N PRO A 343 -6.55 -11.73 13.00
CA PRO A 343 -5.66 -11.87 11.83
C PRO A 343 -4.29 -12.52 12.14
N THR A 344 -4.17 -13.26 13.24
CA THR A 344 -2.92 -13.46 13.99
C THR A 344 -2.49 -14.91 14.12
N HIS A 345 -2.86 -15.77 13.16
CA HIS A 345 -2.50 -17.18 13.19
C HIS A 345 -1.01 -17.42 12.86
N LYS A 346 -0.45 -16.81 11.80
CA LYS A 346 1.00 -16.92 11.51
C LYS A 346 1.84 -16.48 12.71
N VAL A 347 1.41 -15.37 13.31
CA VAL A 347 2.08 -14.72 14.43
C VAL A 347 1.96 -15.56 15.71
N SER A 348 0.79 -16.17 15.96
CA SER A 348 0.54 -17.01 17.13
C SER A 348 1.24 -18.38 17.08
N VAL A 349 1.28 -19.06 15.92
CA VAL A 349 1.95 -20.37 15.78
C VAL A 349 3.47 -20.24 15.86
N ILE A 350 4.02 -19.15 15.33
CA ILE A 350 5.47 -18.88 15.40
C ILE A 350 5.85 -18.45 16.83
N ALA A 351 4.99 -17.72 17.53
CA ALA A 351 5.21 -17.35 18.93
C ALA A 351 5.23 -18.56 19.88
N THR A 352 4.52 -19.65 19.58
CA THR A 352 4.53 -20.86 20.42
C THR A 352 5.69 -21.81 20.11
N THR A 353 6.28 -21.74 18.91
CA THR A 353 7.38 -22.61 18.47
C THR A 353 8.76 -22.02 18.74
N VAL A 354 8.88 -20.69 18.75
CA VAL A 354 10.17 -20.00 18.97
C VAL A 354 10.01 -18.90 20.03
N THR A 355 10.60 -19.13 21.20
CA THR A 355 10.53 -18.20 22.34
C THR A 355 11.47 -16.99 22.20
N SER A 356 12.51 -17.08 21.37
CA SER A 356 13.49 -16.00 21.13
C SER A 356 13.03 -15.01 20.05
N SER A 357 13.07 -13.70 20.35
CA SER A 357 12.71 -12.62 19.42
C SER A 357 13.55 -12.63 18.13
N LEU A 358 14.85 -12.92 18.25
CA LEU A 358 15.76 -13.04 17.10
C LEU A 358 15.36 -14.21 16.19
N GLY A 359 14.99 -15.34 16.79
CA GLY A 359 14.54 -16.53 16.05
C GLY A 359 13.23 -16.28 15.29
N ARG A 360 12.26 -15.61 15.93
CA ARG A 360 10.99 -15.24 15.29
C ARG A 360 11.18 -14.34 14.07
N ARG A 361 12.01 -13.28 14.19
CA ARG A 361 12.31 -12.37 13.08
C ARG A 361 12.92 -13.11 11.88
N LYS A 362 13.90 -13.98 12.13
CA LYS A 362 14.55 -14.80 11.08
C LYS A 362 13.54 -15.71 10.38
N LEU A 363 12.70 -16.41 11.15
CA LEU A 363 11.72 -17.34 10.59
C LEU A 363 10.66 -16.62 9.74
N PHE A 364 10.13 -15.48 10.19
CA PHE A 364 9.19 -14.67 9.39
C PHE A 364 9.82 -14.23 8.06
N ALA A 365 11.07 -13.80 8.10
CA ALA A 365 11.80 -13.33 6.94
C ALA A 365 12.13 -14.48 5.96
N GLN A 366 12.46 -15.68 6.45
CA GLN A 366 12.65 -16.88 5.63
C GLN A 366 11.36 -17.31 4.90
N ILE A 367 10.21 -17.28 5.59
CA ILE A 367 8.92 -17.59 4.94
C ILE A 367 8.62 -16.59 3.81
N ASN A 368 8.85 -15.30 4.06
CA ASN A 368 8.57 -14.26 3.07
C ASN A 368 9.48 -14.35 1.84
N SER A 369 10.76 -14.70 2.02
CA SER A 369 11.70 -14.91 0.91
C SER A 369 11.35 -16.15 0.09
N PHE A 370 10.98 -17.27 0.72
CA PHE A 370 10.56 -18.47 0.01
C PHE A 370 9.36 -18.21 -0.90
N ILE A 371 8.32 -17.55 -0.38
CA ILE A 371 7.12 -17.19 -1.17
C ILE A 371 7.48 -16.25 -2.33
N ALA A 372 8.42 -15.31 -2.11
CA ALA A 372 8.82 -14.35 -3.12
C ALA A 372 9.45 -15.03 -4.35
N ILE A 373 10.22 -16.11 -4.16
CA ILE A 373 10.86 -16.84 -5.27
C ILE A 373 9.80 -17.39 -6.23
N PHE A 374 8.77 -18.07 -5.72
CA PHE A 374 7.71 -18.63 -6.57
C PHE A 374 6.91 -17.55 -7.30
N ILE A 375 6.61 -16.45 -6.61
CA ILE A 375 5.88 -15.33 -7.22
C ILE A 375 6.74 -14.67 -8.30
N LEU A 376 8.05 -14.50 -8.06
CA LEU A 376 8.97 -13.85 -8.98
C LEU A 376 9.09 -14.65 -10.28
N VAL A 377 9.27 -15.97 -10.17
CA VAL A 377 9.30 -16.88 -11.32
C VAL A 377 7.97 -16.81 -12.09
N GLY A 378 6.84 -16.88 -11.37
CA GLY A 378 5.53 -16.74 -11.99
C GLY A 378 5.33 -15.40 -12.72
N GLN A 379 5.79 -14.29 -12.13
CA GLN A 379 5.64 -12.96 -12.70
C GLN A 379 6.48 -12.72 -13.95
N LEU A 380 7.72 -13.22 -13.94
CA LEU A 380 8.63 -13.11 -15.09
C LEU A 380 8.23 -14.04 -16.25
N SER A 381 7.62 -15.20 -15.97
CA SER A 381 7.32 -16.20 -17.00
C SER A 381 5.86 -16.23 -17.47
N LEU A 382 4.88 -16.12 -16.56
CA LEU A 382 3.46 -16.38 -16.85
C LEU A 382 2.62 -15.10 -16.99
N THR A 383 2.87 -14.06 -16.20
CA THR A 383 1.96 -12.90 -16.12
C THR A 383 1.72 -12.24 -17.47
N GLY A 384 2.79 -11.79 -18.15
CA GLY A 384 2.66 -11.10 -19.43
C GLY A 384 1.93 -11.96 -20.46
N ARG A 385 2.30 -13.25 -20.57
CA ARG A 385 1.68 -14.21 -21.50
C ARG A 385 0.18 -14.41 -21.23
N ILE A 386 -0.21 -14.54 -19.96
CA ILE A 386 -1.61 -14.71 -19.59
C ILE A 386 -2.41 -13.45 -19.92
N LEU A 387 -1.90 -12.26 -19.58
CA LEU A 387 -2.60 -11.01 -19.84
C LEU A 387 -2.72 -10.70 -21.33
N THR A 388 -1.72 -11.03 -22.16
CA THR A 388 -1.75 -10.79 -23.60
C THR A 388 -2.57 -11.83 -24.37
N ILE A 389 -2.48 -13.12 -24.00
CA ILE A 389 -3.15 -14.21 -24.74
C ILE A 389 -4.57 -14.45 -24.23
N SER A 390 -4.73 -14.59 -22.91
CA SER A 390 -6.02 -14.90 -22.28
C SER A 390 -6.85 -13.65 -21.99
N GLY A 391 -6.23 -12.46 -22.01
CA GLY A 391 -6.89 -11.20 -21.75
C GLY A 391 -7.22 -10.95 -20.28
N VAL A 392 -7.56 -9.69 -19.97
CA VAL A 392 -7.82 -9.23 -18.59
C VAL A 392 -8.97 -9.96 -17.90
N THR A 393 -10.01 -10.33 -18.67
CA THR A 393 -11.22 -10.94 -18.12
C THR A 393 -10.90 -12.30 -17.51
N ILE A 394 -10.18 -13.15 -18.24
CA ILE A 394 -9.78 -14.46 -17.73
C ILE A 394 -8.81 -14.30 -16.55
N ALA A 395 -7.90 -13.33 -16.63
CA ALA A 395 -6.95 -13.05 -15.56
C ALA A 395 -7.64 -12.69 -14.24
N ILE A 396 -8.63 -11.80 -14.23
CA ILE A 396 -9.35 -11.40 -13.00
C ILE A 396 -10.39 -12.43 -12.55
N CYS A 397 -10.94 -13.24 -13.46
CA CYS A 397 -11.83 -14.36 -13.13
C CYS A 397 -11.09 -15.57 -12.51
N SER A 398 -9.78 -15.69 -12.72
CA SER A 398 -8.99 -16.81 -12.19
C SER A 398 -9.01 -16.90 -10.66
N ALA A 399 -8.87 -15.77 -9.95
CA ALA A 399 -8.90 -15.73 -8.49
C ALA A 399 -10.23 -16.18 -7.86
N PRO A 400 -11.40 -15.65 -8.26
CA PRO A 400 -12.67 -16.11 -7.71
C PRO A 400 -12.96 -17.56 -8.04
N PHE A 401 -12.57 -18.04 -9.22
CA PHE A 401 -12.73 -19.45 -9.59
C PHE A 401 -11.88 -20.37 -8.70
N VAL A 402 -10.60 -20.04 -8.50
CA VAL A 402 -9.71 -20.77 -7.60
C VAL A 402 -10.18 -20.66 -6.14
N GLY A 403 -10.71 -19.51 -5.73
CA GLY A 403 -11.34 -19.33 -4.43
C GLY A 403 -12.52 -20.26 -4.22
N MET A 404 -13.42 -20.36 -5.20
CA MET A 404 -14.56 -21.29 -5.15
C MET A 404 -14.08 -22.74 -5.09
N LEU A 405 -13.13 -23.14 -5.94
CA LEU A 405 -12.57 -24.50 -5.95
C LEU A 405 -11.93 -24.86 -4.61
N ASN A 406 -11.19 -23.92 -4.02
CA ASN A 406 -10.57 -24.10 -2.72
C ASN A 406 -11.62 -24.26 -1.60
N LEU A 407 -12.75 -23.53 -1.65
CA LEU A 407 -13.82 -23.67 -0.65
C LEU A 407 -14.45 -25.05 -0.72
N VAL A 408 -14.72 -25.53 -1.94
CA VAL A 408 -15.26 -26.88 -2.18
C VAL A 408 -14.27 -27.94 -1.69
N ALA A 409 -12.99 -27.80 -2.06
CA ALA A 409 -11.94 -28.74 -1.63
C ALA A 409 -11.82 -28.83 -0.10
N LEU A 410 -11.88 -27.69 0.60
CA LEU A 410 -11.84 -27.66 2.06
C LEU A 410 -13.12 -28.17 2.72
N ALA A 411 -14.28 -28.01 2.08
CA ALA A 411 -15.54 -28.54 2.57
C ALA A 411 -15.58 -30.07 2.50
N ILE A 412 -15.01 -30.66 1.44
CA ILE A 412 -14.98 -32.11 1.22
C ILE A 412 -13.84 -32.75 2.02
N TRP A 413 -12.62 -32.20 1.93
CA TRP A 413 -11.42 -32.73 2.56
C TRP A 413 -10.82 -31.71 3.54
N PRO A 414 -11.35 -31.66 4.78
CA PRO A 414 -10.87 -30.81 5.85
C PRO A 414 -9.50 -31.29 6.41
N HIS A 415 -8.48 -31.40 5.57
CA HIS A 415 -7.14 -31.87 5.90
C HIS A 415 -6.09 -30.75 5.77
N TRP A 416 -5.05 -30.79 6.61
CA TRP A 416 -4.03 -29.74 6.67
C TRP A 416 -3.22 -29.63 5.36
N LEU A 417 -3.00 -30.75 4.66
CA LEU A 417 -2.31 -30.76 3.37
C LEU A 417 -3.13 -30.04 2.29
N VAL A 418 -4.44 -30.26 2.26
CA VAL A 418 -5.38 -29.60 1.33
C VAL A 418 -5.38 -28.10 1.59
N VAL A 419 -5.42 -27.69 2.86
CA VAL A 419 -5.26 -26.29 3.27
C VAL A 419 -3.97 -25.67 2.73
N ALA A 420 -2.84 -26.35 2.88
CA ALA A 420 -1.55 -25.83 2.43
C ALA A 420 -1.50 -25.67 0.90
N ILE A 421 -2.02 -26.65 0.15
CA ILE A 421 -2.12 -26.61 -1.31
C ILE A 421 -3.05 -25.48 -1.76
N CYS A 422 -4.26 -25.41 -1.23
CA CYS A 422 -5.24 -24.37 -1.55
C CYS A 422 -4.70 -22.97 -1.28
N GLU A 423 -4.04 -22.76 -0.14
CA GLU A 423 -3.44 -21.48 0.24
C GLU A 423 -2.29 -21.08 -0.69
N THR A 424 -1.47 -22.06 -1.11
CA THR A 424 -0.38 -21.83 -2.07
C THR A 424 -0.92 -21.46 -3.44
N LEU A 425 -1.87 -22.24 -3.96
CA LEU A 425 -2.52 -22.01 -5.24
C LEU A 425 -3.19 -20.63 -5.29
N ARG A 426 -3.92 -20.28 -4.23
CA ARG A 426 -4.58 -18.97 -4.09
C ARG A 426 -3.57 -17.82 -4.16
N LYS A 427 -2.44 -17.93 -3.46
CA LYS A 427 -1.38 -16.90 -3.51
C LYS A 427 -0.78 -16.80 -4.89
N VAL A 428 -0.38 -17.91 -5.51
CA VAL A 428 0.22 -17.90 -6.85
C VAL A 428 -0.72 -17.21 -7.84
N VAL A 429 -1.99 -17.61 -7.89
CA VAL A 429 -2.99 -17.01 -8.80
C VAL A 429 -3.19 -15.52 -8.50
N THR A 430 -3.32 -15.16 -7.23
CA THR A 430 -3.54 -13.76 -6.84
C THR A 430 -2.37 -12.87 -7.23
N TYR A 431 -1.13 -13.29 -6.97
CA TYR A 431 0.05 -12.44 -7.16
C TYR A 431 0.58 -12.45 -8.61
N VAL A 432 0.47 -13.58 -9.30
CA VAL A 432 0.95 -13.73 -10.68
C VAL A 432 -0.09 -13.22 -11.68
N VAL A 433 -1.37 -13.43 -11.43
CA VAL A 433 -2.41 -13.16 -12.44
C VAL A 433 -3.31 -12.01 -12.02
N THR A 434 -3.96 -12.13 -10.87
CA THR A 434 -5.05 -11.21 -10.49
C THR A 434 -4.57 -9.82 -10.12
N ARG A 435 -3.43 -9.68 -9.44
CA ARG A 435 -2.86 -8.37 -9.08
C ARG A 435 -2.50 -7.56 -10.33
N PRO A 436 -1.67 -8.06 -11.26
CA PRO A 436 -1.41 -7.35 -12.53
C PRO A 436 -2.69 -7.07 -13.32
N GLY A 437 -3.61 -8.04 -13.40
CA GLY A 437 -4.90 -7.86 -14.07
C GLY A 437 -5.77 -6.76 -13.44
N ARG A 438 -5.76 -6.63 -12.11
CA ARG A 438 -6.44 -5.54 -11.40
C ARG A 438 -5.85 -4.18 -11.73
N GLU A 439 -4.53 -4.08 -11.85
CA GLU A 439 -3.90 -2.82 -12.25
C GLU A 439 -4.30 -2.41 -13.68
N LEU A 440 -4.50 -3.38 -14.58
CA LEU A 440 -5.01 -3.14 -15.93
C LEU A 440 -6.46 -2.62 -15.96
N LEU A 441 -7.26 -2.87 -14.91
CA LEU A 441 -8.61 -2.31 -14.82
C LEU A 441 -8.61 -0.78 -14.71
N PHE A 442 -7.53 -0.19 -14.22
CA PHE A 442 -7.41 1.25 -14.04
C PHE A 442 -6.78 1.97 -15.24
N THR A 443 -6.31 1.27 -16.28
CA THR A 443 -5.70 1.93 -17.47
C THR A 443 -6.73 2.73 -18.27
N VAL A 444 -7.97 2.23 -18.33
CA VAL A 444 -9.10 2.81 -19.10
C VAL A 444 -9.83 3.96 -18.38
N VAL A 445 -9.35 4.33 -17.20
CA VAL A 445 -9.98 5.29 -16.30
C VAL A 445 -9.34 6.69 -16.52
N SER A 446 -10.04 7.78 -16.19
CA SER A 446 -9.46 9.13 -16.35
C SER A 446 -8.26 9.37 -15.44
N GLU A 447 -7.39 10.33 -15.77
CA GLU A 447 -6.21 10.61 -14.96
C GLU A 447 -6.54 10.99 -13.51
N ASP A 448 -7.57 11.80 -13.28
CA ASP A 448 -7.95 12.21 -11.93
C ASP A 448 -8.46 11.04 -11.09
N GLU A 449 -9.24 10.14 -11.70
CA GLU A 449 -9.70 8.90 -11.08
C GLU A 449 -8.51 7.96 -10.74
N LYS A 450 -7.48 7.89 -11.60
CA LYS A 450 -6.27 7.07 -11.34
C LYS A 450 -5.54 7.48 -10.07
N TYR A 451 -5.41 8.78 -9.76
CA TYR A 451 -4.68 9.23 -8.56
C TYR A 451 -5.58 9.41 -7.34
N LYS A 452 -6.80 9.95 -7.51
CA LYS A 452 -7.68 10.27 -6.38
C LYS A 452 -8.48 9.06 -5.90
N ALA A 453 -9.04 8.27 -6.82
CA ALA A 453 -9.92 7.15 -6.48
C ALA A 453 -9.14 5.85 -6.24
N LYS A 454 -8.11 5.54 -7.04
CA LYS A 454 -7.36 4.27 -6.88
C LYS A 454 -6.77 4.08 -5.48
N VAL A 455 -6.07 5.10 -4.97
CA VAL A 455 -5.45 5.04 -3.63
C VAL A 455 -6.52 4.90 -2.55
N CYS A 456 -7.66 5.59 -2.70
CA CYS A 456 -8.81 5.45 -1.83
C CYS A 456 -9.38 4.02 -1.86
N ILE A 457 -9.60 3.47 -3.04
CA ILE A 457 -10.14 2.13 -3.27
C ILE A 457 -9.20 1.06 -2.69
N ASP A 458 -7.92 1.05 -3.09
CA ASP A 458 -6.95 0.04 -2.68
C ASP A 458 -6.76 -0.01 -1.16
N VAL A 459 -6.91 1.13 -0.50
CA VAL A 459 -6.67 1.28 0.93
C VAL A 459 -7.96 1.05 1.74
N LEU A 460 -9.05 1.75 1.43
CA LEU A 460 -10.28 1.69 2.20
C LEU A 460 -11.05 0.40 1.97
N VAL A 461 -11.25 0.02 0.70
CA VAL A 461 -12.10 -1.11 0.34
C VAL A 461 -11.51 -2.43 0.85
N GLN A 462 -10.19 -2.57 0.76
CA GLN A 462 -9.48 -3.73 1.30
C GLN A 462 -9.68 -3.84 2.83
N ARG A 463 -9.52 -2.73 3.57
CA ARG A 463 -9.64 -2.72 5.03
C ARG A 463 -11.09 -2.93 5.50
N LEU A 464 -12.04 -2.34 4.79
CA LEU A 464 -13.46 -2.55 5.04
C LEU A 464 -13.86 -4.01 4.75
N GLY A 465 -13.28 -4.64 3.73
CA GLY A 465 -13.48 -6.05 3.43
C GLY A 465 -12.98 -6.97 4.54
N ASP A 466 -11.77 -6.71 5.06
CA ASP A 466 -11.20 -7.48 6.18
C ASP A 466 -12.06 -7.35 7.46
N ALA A 467 -12.52 -6.12 7.76
CA ALA A 467 -13.40 -5.85 8.90
C ALA A 467 -14.78 -6.51 8.74
N ALA A 468 -15.36 -6.42 7.54
CA ALA A 468 -16.64 -7.06 7.22
C ALA A 468 -16.55 -8.58 7.34
N ALA A 469 -15.47 -9.20 6.82
CA ALA A 469 -15.23 -10.63 6.96
C ALA A 469 -15.12 -11.05 8.44
N ALA A 470 -14.39 -10.30 9.26
CA ALA A 470 -14.28 -10.60 10.69
C ALA A 470 -15.64 -10.52 11.40
N GLY A 471 -16.45 -9.50 11.07
CA GLY A 471 -17.81 -9.34 11.60
C GLY A 471 -18.74 -10.47 11.17
N MET A 472 -18.82 -10.75 9.87
CA MET A 472 -19.63 -11.82 9.31
C MET A 472 -19.23 -13.18 9.89
N TYR A 473 -17.93 -13.48 9.97
CA TYR A 473 -17.44 -14.72 10.56
C TYR A 473 -17.87 -14.87 12.03
N LYS A 474 -17.78 -13.80 12.83
CA LYS A 474 -18.20 -13.80 14.23
C LYS A 474 -19.70 -14.07 14.40
N ILE A 475 -20.54 -13.39 13.59
CA ILE A 475 -21.99 -13.55 13.64
C ILE A 475 -22.38 -14.97 13.20
N LEU A 476 -21.91 -15.40 12.04
CA LEU A 476 -22.22 -16.70 11.46
C LEU A 476 -21.81 -17.84 12.42
N PHE A 477 -20.63 -17.73 13.03
CA PHE A 477 -20.17 -18.70 14.00
C PHE A 477 -20.97 -18.70 15.31
N GLY A 478 -21.43 -17.52 15.75
CA GLY A 478 -22.27 -17.37 16.94
C GLY A 478 -23.65 -18.01 16.77
N THR A 479 -24.23 -17.94 15.56
CA THR A 479 -25.59 -18.41 15.28
C THR A 479 -25.65 -19.90 14.88
N LEU A 480 -24.62 -20.47 14.24
CA LEU A 480 -24.70 -21.79 13.56
C LEU A 480 -24.01 -22.98 14.26
N HIS A 481 -23.92 -23.01 15.58
CA HIS A 481 -23.50 -24.21 16.35
C HIS A 481 -22.16 -24.86 15.90
N GLY A 482 -21.22 -24.05 15.40
CA GLY A 482 -19.80 -24.35 15.49
C GLY A 482 -19.16 -25.36 14.52
N LYS A 483 -19.86 -25.84 13.47
CA LYS A 483 -19.24 -26.72 12.46
C LYS A 483 -18.48 -25.91 11.39
N PRO A 484 -17.14 -26.03 11.29
CA PRO A 484 -16.35 -25.27 10.32
C PRO A 484 -16.66 -25.60 8.86
N SER A 485 -17.14 -26.81 8.56
CA SER A 485 -17.57 -27.20 7.20
C SER A 485 -18.79 -26.43 6.70
N THR A 486 -19.72 -26.07 7.60
CA THR A 486 -20.91 -25.29 7.25
C THR A 486 -20.54 -23.84 6.90
N VAL A 487 -19.48 -23.28 7.50
CA VAL A 487 -19.00 -21.92 7.21
C VAL A 487 -18.49 -21.79 5.77
N SER A 488 -17.88 -22.83 5.20
CA SER A 488 -17.43 -22.81 3.80
C SER A 488 -18.59 -22.75 2.80
N LEU A 489 -19.72 -23.39 3.10
CA LEU A 489 -20.93 -23.36 2.27
C LEU A 489 -21.50 -21.93 2.17
N TYR A 490 -21.46 -21.16 3.26
CA TYR A 490 -21.90 -19.76 3.24
C TYR A 490 -21.00 -18.83 2.42
N ALA A 491 -19.74 -19.20 2.20
CA ALA A 491 -18.82 -18.42 1.38
C ALA A 491 -18.98 -18.70 -0.14
N LEU A 492 -19.69 -19.77 -0.53
CA LEU A 492 -19.92 -20.11 -1.94
C LEU A 492 -20.76 -19.06 -2.70
N PRO A 493 -21.92 -18.58 -2.18
CA PRO A 493 -22.68 -17.52 -2.85
C PRO A 493 -21.86 -16.24 -3.03
N VAL A 494 -21.02 -15.89 -2.05
CA VAL A 494 -20.12 -14.73 -2.13
C VAL A 494 -19.08 -14.93 -3.26
N CYS A 495 -18.56 -16.14 -3.43
CA CYS A 495 -17.65 -16.46 -4.54
C CYS A 495 -18.37 -16.41 -5.90
N LEU A 496 -19.61 -16.91 -6.00
CA LEU A 496 -20.38 -16.82 -7.24
C LEU A 496 -20.64 -15.37 -7.63
N LEU A 497 -21.03 -14.53 -6.67
CA LEU A 497 -21.16 -13.09 -6.89
C LEU A 497 -19.82 -12.49 -7.36
N TRP A 498 -18.71 -12.91 -6.75
CA TRP A 498 -17.38 -12.45 -7.14
C TRP A 498 -16.98 -12.87 -8.57
N ILE A 499 -17.32 -14.09 -9.00
CA ILE A 499 -17.13 -14.54 -10.39
C ILE A 499 -17.94 -13.67 -11.35
N ILE A 500 -19.22 -13.42 -11.06
CA ILE A 500 -20.12 -12.63 -11.90
C ILE A 500 -19.58 -11.19 -12.02
N THR A 501 -19.19 -10.57 -10.90
CA THR A 501 -18.61 -9.23 -10.89
C THR A 501 -17.29 -9.18 -11.65
N ALA A 502 -16.41 -10.17 -11.49
CA ALA A 502 -15.14 -10.24 -12.22
C ALA A 502 -15.37 -10.34 -13.73
N PHE A 503 -16.32 -11.16 -14.16
CA PHE A 503 -16.62 -11.37 -15.57
C PHE A 503 -17.22 -10.13 -16.23
N SER A 504 -18.21 -9.49 -15.58
CA SER A 504 -18.83 -8.27 -16.09
C SER A 504 -17.82 -7.12 -16.18
N LEU A 505 -16.94 -7.00 -15.16
CA LEU A 505 -15.92 -5.97 -15.09
C LEU A 505 -14.85 -6.15 -16.17
N GLY A 506 -14.35 -7.37 -16.39
CA GLY A 506 -13.35 -7.66 -17.41
C GLY A 506 -13.87 -7.39 -18.82
N ARG A 507 -15.12 -7.77 -19.11
CA ARG A 507 -15.76 -7.45 -20.39
C ARG A 507 -15.88 -5.95 -20.61
N ARG A 508 -16.32 -5.21 -19.59
CA ARG A 508 -16.45 -3.75 -19.67
C ARG A 508 -15.10 -3.07 -19.88
N GLN A 509 -14.04 -3.52 -19.21
CA GLN A 509 -12.68 -3.01 -19.45
C GLN A 509 -12.26 -3.26 -20.90
N THR A 510 -12.49 -4.47 -21.42
CA THR A 510 -12.10 -4.84 -22.79
C THR A 510 -12.81 -3.97 -23.82
N GLN A 511 -14.09 -3.64 -23.60
CA GLN A 511 -14.87 -2.74 -24.45
C GLN A 511 -14.33 -1.31 -24.41
N LEU A 512 -14.06 -0.78 -23.21
CA LEU A 512 -13.53 0.57 -23.03
C LEU A 512 -12.13 0.73 -23.63
N SER A 513 -11.28 -0.30 -23.47
CA SER A 513 -9.93 -0.31 -24.05
C SER A 513 -9.98 -0.27 -25.59
N LYS A 514 -10.92 -0.97 -26.22
CA LYS A 514 -11.11 -0.92 -27.68
C LYS A 514 -11.55 0.47 -28.16
N HIS A 515 -12.44 1.12 -27.42
CA HIS A 515 -12.86 2.48 -27.73
C HIS A 515 -11.73 3.50 -27.62
N GLN A 516 -10.86 3.39 -26.60
CA GLN A 516 -9.70 4.26 -26.46
C GLN A 516 -8.75 4.13 -27.65
N ILE A 517 -8.44 2.90 -28.07
CA ILE A 517 -7.57 2.63 -29.23
C ILE A 517 -8.17 3.17 -30.53
N SER A 518 -9.50 3.16 -30.68
CA SER A 518 -10.18 3.73 -31.85
C SER A 518 -10.23 5.26 -31.87
N SER A 519 -9.95 5.91 -30.73
CA SER A 519 -10.03 7.38 -30.57
C SER A 519 -8.66 8.09 -30.57
N THR A 520 -7.59 7.33 -30.35
CA THR A 520 -6.18 7.71 -30.58
C THR A 520 -5.76 7.35 -31.98
#